data_AF-A0A534KBZ7-F1
#
_entry.id   AF-A0A534KBZ7-F1
#
_cell.length_a   1.000
_cell.length_b   1.000
_cell.length_c   1.000
_cell.angle_alpha   90.00
_cell.angle_beta   90.00
_cell.angle_gamma   90.00
#
_symmetry.space_group_name_H-M   'P 1'
#
loop_
_entity.id
_entity.type
_entity.pdbx_description
1 polymer ?
#
loop_
_entity_poly.entity_id
_entity_poly.type
_entity_poly.pdbx_seq_one_letter_code
_entity_poly.pdbx_strand_id
1 'polypeptide(L)'
;EEVSSPPPKSADGPYAIATIRVRNWETNRLVREFARTLHISRRRIGFGGTKDKRALTTQLFSFENVPVETLSALRMKDVEVLDAYPSDRPLEIGELIGNRFRVLVRGLAVPAEKAKVIAAETARQLRIRGGFANFFGVQRFGSVRPITHVVGRHIVRGEFREAVDAYVANPIPGEGPESYGIRTALRDTGDIPAALRAYPKSYGFEKAILNHLATHPDDAVGALRQLPFNLLLMFVHGYQSYLFNRILSERMRRGLPIHEPVAGDLVLPADKSGLPDRDRTIDVTCDNLERVAGRCHEGKAWVSAILFGSEPEFAGGEPGQIEKEVVASEGLQPNDFIIPEIPRISSRGTRREILAPIRDLEVSVVGDDLHLSVELTRGAYATSLVREFTKSE
;
A
#
# COMPACT_ATOMS: atom_id res chain seq x y z
N GLU A 1 8.16 13.64 -2.97
CA GLU A 1 9.44 13.51 -3.69
C GLU A 1 10.00 12.13 -3.39
N GLU A 2 10.50 11.43 -4.39
CA GLU A 2 11.09 10.11 -4.20
C GLU A 2 12.47 10.24 -3.52
N VAL A 3 12.75 9.32 -2.59
CA VAL A 3 14.08 9.13 -1.99
C VAL A 3 14.62 7.83 -2.55
N SER A 4 15.60 7.93 -3.45
CA SER A 4 16.12 6.80 -4.23
C SER A 4 17.62 6.61 -4.02
N SER A 5 18.09 5.41 -4.34
CA SER A 5 19.50 5.12 -4.60
C SER A 5 19.69 5.04 -6.12
N PRO A 6 19.87 6.18 -6.81
CA PRO A 6 19.89 6.21 -8.27
C PRO A 6 20.98 5.29 -8.87
N PRO A 7 20.75 4.74 -10.07
CA PRO A 7 21.81 4.12 -10.86
C PRO A 7 23.02 5.04 -11.04
N PRO A 8 24.25 4.48 -11.06
CA PRO A 8 25.45 5.29 -11.25
C PRO A 8 25.48 5.93 -12.64
N LYS A 9 26.16 7.08 -12.75
CA LYS A 9 26.41 7.71 -14.06
C LYS A 9 27.38 6.86 -14.87
N SER A 10 27.04 6.58 -16.12
CA SER A 10 27.91 5.90 -17.08
C SER A 10 27.70 6.51 -18.46
N ALA A 11 28.74 7.11 -19.02
CA ALA A 11 28.66 7.87 -20.28
C ALA A 11 28.24 7.01 -21.47
N ASP A 12 28.70 5.76 -21.51
CA ASP A 12 28.46 4.81 -22.61
C ASP A 12 27.30 3.86 -22.33
N GLY A 13 26.57 4.09 -21.23
CA GLY A 13 25.45 3.25 -20.83
C GLY A 13 24.22 3.44 -21.74
N PRO A 14 23.46 2.37 -22.04
CA PRO A 14 22.33 2.47 -22.96
C PRO A 14 21.10 3.13 -22.32
N TYR A 15 21.13 3.48 -21.03
CA TYR A 15 19.99 4.07 -20.33
C TYR A 15 20.21 5.56 -20.08
N ALA A 16 19.16 6.36 -20.22
CA ALA A 16 19.09 7.69 -19.67
C ALA A 16 18.17 7.69 -18.43
N ILE A 17 18.69 8.15 -17.30
CA ILE A 17 17.93 8.35 -16.08
C ILE A 17 17.50 9.81 -16.01
N ALA A 18 16.21 10.07 -15.78
CA ALA A 18 15.67 11.41 -15.65
C ALA A 18 14.89 11.58 -14.35
N THR A 19 15.13 12.70 -13.67
CA THR A 19 14.31 13.15 -12.54
C THR A 19 13.14 13.95 -13.09
N ILE A 20 11.92 13.43 -12.93
CA ILE A 20 10.72 14.03 -13.51
C ILE A 20 9.75 14.45 -12.43
N ARG A 21 9.32 15.72 -12.47
CA ARG A 21 8.23 16.27 -11.67
C ARG A 21 6.95 16.27 -12.49
N VAL A 22 5.87 15.71 -11.94
CA VAL A 22 4.57 15.65 -12.59
C VAL A 22 3.45 16.10 -11.65
N ARG A 23 2.41 16.69 -12.22
CA ARG A 23 1.20 17.12 -11.50
C ARG A 23 -0.02 16.38 -12.04
N ASN A 24 -0.81 15.76 -11.16
CA ASN A 24 -2.10 15.15 -11.53
C ASN A 24 -2.02 13.95 -12.53
N TRP A 25 -0.88 13.26 -12.58
CA TRP A 25 -0.65 12.12 -13.47
C TRP A 25 -0.65 10.78 -12.72
N GLU A 26 -1.32 9.78 -13.28
CA GLU A 26 -1.15 8.39 -12.86
C GLU A 26 0.06 7.80 -13.61
N THR A 27 0.93 7.07 -12.91
CA THR A 27 2.23 6.63 -13.42
C THR A 27 2.12 5.78 -14.70
N ASN A 28 1.19 4.81 -14.77
CA ASN A 28 1.04 3.98 -15.96
C ASN A 28 0.50 4.76 -17.17
N ARG A 29 -0.37 5.75 -16.95
CA ARG A 29 -0.79 6.70 -17.99
C ARG A 29 0.38 7.55 -18.46
N LEU A 30 1.20 8.04 -17.55
CA LEU A 30 2.39 8.83 -17.88
C LEU A 30 3.40 8.01 -18.71
N VAL A 31 3.69 6.77 -18.32
CA VAL A 31 4.55 5.84 -19.08
C VAL A 31 4.02 5.61 -20.51
N ARG A 32 2.70 5.50 -20.68
CA ARG A 32 2.09 5.40 -22.02
C ARG A 32 2.30 6.65 -22.87
N GLU A 33 2.15 7.83 -22.27
CA GLU A 33 2.38 9.09 -22.97
C GLU A 33 3.86 9.34 -23.30
N PHE A 34 4.79 8.93 -22.42
CA PHE A 34 6.22 8.95 -22.73
C PHE A 34 6.55 8.01 -23.89
N ALA A 35 6.08 6.77 -23.85
CA ALA A 35 6.30 5.80 -24.92
C ALA A 35 5.81 6.35 -26.28
N ARG A 36 4.63 6.97 -26.29
CA ARG A 36 4.05 7.59 -27.49
C ARG A 36 4.87 8.79 -27.98
N THR A 37 5.27 9.68 -27.08
CA THR A 37 5.99 10.92 -27.43
C THR A 37 7.43 10.65 -27.87
N LEU A 38 8.08 9.66 -27.26
CA LEU A 38 9.46 9.26 -27.56
C LEU A 38 9.56 8.18 -28.65
N HIS A 39 8.43 7.68 -29.15
CA HIS A 39 8.38 6.60 -30.15
C HIS A 39 9.13 5.32 -29.72
N ILE A 40 9.00 4.95 -28.44
CA ILE A 40 9.61 3.73 -27.87
C ILE A 40 8.56 2.80 -27.28
N SER A 41 8.94 1.54 -27.06
CA SER A 41 8.10 0.59 -26.31
C SER A 41 8.01 0.98 -24.84
N ARG A 42 6.84 0.75 -24.21
CA ARG A 42 6.67 0.89 -22.76
C ARG A 42 7.65 0.06 -21.93
N ARG A 43 8.12 -1.06 -22.47
CA ARG A 43 9.09 -1.95 -21.80
C ARG A 43 10.47 -1.30 -21.63
N ARG A 44 10.77 -0.26 -22.42
CA ARG A 44 12.02 0.52 -22.37
C ARG A 44 11.96 1.65 -21.34
N ILE A 45 10.89 1.72 -20.54
CA ILE A 45 10.68 2.76 -19.52
C ILE A 45 10.56 2.08 -18.16
N GLY A 46 11.54 2.32 -17.28
CA GLY A 46 11.60 1.82 -15.91
C GLY A 46 11.33 2.92 -14.89
N PHE A 47 10.86 2.53 -13.70
CA PHE A 47 10.62 3.42 -12.56
C PHE A 47 10.58 2.61 -11.25
N GLY A 48 10.96 3.24 -10.13
CA GLY A 48 11.07 2.57 -8.82
C GLY A 48 9.71 2.21 -8.19
N GLY A 49 8.69 3.03 -8.38
CA GLY A 49 7.34 2.75 -7.86
C GLY A 49 6.30 3.75 -8.34
N THR A 50 5.02 3.42 -8.19
CA THR A 50 3.93 4.34 -8.53
C THR A 50 3.76 5.42 -7.47
N LYS A 51 3.32 6.62 -7.87
CA LYS A 51 2.98 7.72 -6.94
C LYS A 51 1.49 8.07 -7.02
N ASP A 52 1.03 8.82 -6.03
CA ASP A 52 -0.35 9.30 -5.98
C ASP A 52 -0.68 10.20 -7.17
N LYS A 53 -1.76 9.87 -7.88
CA LYS A 53 -2.24 10.65 -9.02
C LYS A 53 -2.51 12.10 -8.64
N ARG A 54 -3.27 12.34 -7.56
CA ARG A 54 -3.72 13.68 -7.15
C ARG A 54 -2.66 14.39 -6.30
N ALA A 55 -1.48 14.57 -6.84
CA ALA A 55 -0.36 15.21 -6.16
C ALA A 55 0.60 15.89 -7.15
N LEU A 56 1.54 16.66 -6.59
CA LEU A 56 2.77 17.05 -7.27
C LEU A 56 3.86 16.06 -6.84
N THR A 57 4.34 15.24 -7.77
CA THR A 57 5.26 14.13 -7.47
C THR A 57 6.53 14.27 -8.27
N THR A 58 7.68 14.05 -7.64
CA THR A 58 8.98 13.97 -8.30
C THR A 58 9.53 12.56 -8.11
N GLN A 59 9.94 11.89 -9.19
CA GLN A 59 10.50 10.54 -9.15
C GLN A 59 11.46 10.31 -10.32
N LEU A 60 12.28 9.27 -10.23
CA LEU A 60 13.17 8.88 -11.31
C LEU A 60 12.48 7.97 -12.32
N PHE A 61 12.87 8.12 -13.58
CA PHE A 61 12.53 7.21 -14.67
C PHE A 61 13.80 6.84 -15.42
N SER A 62 13.89 5.59 -15.90
CA SER A 62 14.94 5.15 -16.81
C SER A 62 14.38 4.93 -18.21
N PHE A 63 15.09 5.39 -19.23
CA PHE A 63 14.72 5.26 -20.64
C PHE A 63 15.85 4.56 -21.38
N GLU A 64 15.58 3.36 -21.91
CA GLU A 64 16.57 2.61 -22.70
C GLU A 64 16.69 3.19 -24.11
N ASN A 65 17.90 3.37 -24.60
CA ASN A 65 18.31 3.91 -25.90
C ASN A 65 17.57 5.21 -26.28
N VAL A 66 17.48 6.14 -25.32
CA VAL A 66 16.98 7.51 -25.54
C VAL A 66 18.07 8.50 -25.10
N PRO A 67 18.50 9.43 -25.97
CA PRO A 67 19.51 10.43 -25.60
C PRO A 67 19.03 11.35 -24.48
N VAL A 68 19.94 11.76 -23.59
CA VAL A 68 19.66 12.68 -22.48
C VAL A 68 19.12 14.02 -22.98
N GLU A 69 19.64 14.51 -24.11
CA GLU A 69 19.23 15.76 -24.75
C GLU A 69 17.77 15.71 -25.20
N THR A 70 17.31 14.53 -25.64
CA THR A 70 15.92 14.32 -26.05
C THR A 70 14.99 14.40 -24.84
N LEU A 71 15.40 13.85 -23.69
CA LEU A 71 14.63 13.94 -22.44
C LEU A 71 14.60 15.38 -21.91
N SER A 72 15.73 16.07 -21.92
CA SER A 72 15.84 17.48 -21.47
C SER A 72 15.01 18.44 -22.35
N ALA A 73 14.88 18.13 -23.64
CA ALA A 73 14.05 18.88 -24.58
C ALA A 73 12.56 18.51 -24.52
N LEU A 74 12.18 17.47 -23.77
CA LEU A 74 10.80 17.00 -23.70
C LEU A 74 9.86 18.10 -23.19
N ARG A 75 8.74 18.32 -23.89
CA ARG A 75 7.69 19.27 -23.49
C ARG A 75 6.37 18.55 -23.45
N MET A 76 5.81 18.45 -22.25
CA MET A 76 4.52 17.82 -21.99
C MET A 76 3.79 18.62 -20.92
N LYS A 77 2.47 18.78 -21.07
CA LYS A 77 1.67 19.50 -20.09
C LYS A 77 1.74 18.80 -18.72
N ASP A 78 1.93 19.58 -17.66
CA ASP A 78 2.00 19.11 -16.27
C ASP A 78 3.17 18.14 -15.98
N VAL A 79 4.18 18.12 -16.84
CA VAL A 79 5.39 17.29 -16.73
C VAL A 79 6.62 18.15 -16.94
N GLU A 80 7.57 18.06 -16.02
CA GLU A 80 8.82 18.82 -16.01
C GLU A 80 9.99 17.85 -15.80
N VAL A 81 10.95 17.86 -16.72
CA VAL A 81 12.22 17.12 -16.57
C VAL A 81 13.19 18.04 -15.84
N LEU A 82 13.59 17.66 -14.63
CA LEU A 82 14.44 18.49 -13.75
C LEU A 82 15.93 18.27 -14.02
N ASP A 83 16.31 17.02 -14.27
CA ASP A 83 17.68 16.60 -14.55
C ASP A 83 17.65 15.28 -15.32
N ALA A 84 18.69 15.01 -16.11
CA ALA A 84 18.88 13.74 -16.79
C ALA A 84 20.36 13.41 -17.02
N TYR A 85 20.71 12.13 -16.96
CA TYR A 85 22.10 11.65 -17.12
C TYR A 85 22.14 10.21 -17.68
N PRO A 86 23.25 9.80 -18.32
CA PRO A 86 23.38 8.45 -18.85
C PRO A 86 23.82 7.44 -17.77
N SER A 87 23.38 6.19 -17.89
CA SER A 87 23.57 5.09 -16.93
C SER A 87 23.70 3.75 -17.67
N ASP A 88 24.46 2.82 -17.09
CA ASP A 88 24.68 1.48 -17.61
C ASP A 88 23.59 0.48 -17.21
N ARG A 89 22.75 0.84 -16.23
CA ARG A 89 21.64 0.02 -15.75
C ARG A 89 20.32 0.81 -15.68
N PRO A 90 19.16 0.13 -15.84
CA PRO A 90 17.85 0.75 -15.71
C PRO A 90 17.47 0.96 -14.24
N LEU A 91 16.32 1.60 -14.03
CA LEU A 91 15.59 1.56 -12.77
C LEU A 91 14.59 0.41 -12.77
N GLU A 92 14.61 -0.38 -11.71
CA GLU A 92 13.69 -1.49 -11.51
C GLU A 92 12.62 -1.17 -10.46
N ILE A 93 11.48 -1.85 -10.55
CA ILE A 93 10.40 -1.72 -9.57
C ILE A 93 10.92 -2.17 -8.20
N GLY A 94 10.73 -1.33 -7.20
CA GLY A 94 11.20 -1.55 -5.83
C GLY A 94 12.52 -0.84 -5.52
N GLU A 95 13.25 -0.31 -6.51
CA GLU A 95 14.51 0.45 -6.31
C GLU A 95 14.26 1.90 -5.83
N LEU A 96 13.52 2.04 -4.73
CA LEU A 96 13.41 3.27 -3.95
C LEU A 96 13.58 2.95 -2.47
N ILE A 97 14.18 3.88 -1.73
CA ILE A 97 14.31 3.79 -0.27
C ILE A 97 12.97 4.21 0.37
N GLY A 98 12.37 5.27 -0.17
CA GLY A 98 11.18 5.87 0.42
C GLY A 98 10.68 7.10 -0.35
N ASN A 99 9.90 7.92 0.34
CA ASN A 99 9.38 9.16 -0.20
C ASN A 99 9.41 10.26 0.87
N ARG A 100 9.84 11.44 0.48
CA ARG A 100 9.61 12.68 1.23
C ARG A 100 8.24 13.23 0.88
N PHE A 101 7.40 13.39 1.88
CA PHE A 101 6.07 13.98 1.77
C PHE A 101 6.09 15.41 2.29
N ARG A 102 5.40 16.29 1.58
CA ARG A 102 4.99 17.61 2.08
C ARG A 102 3.47 17.64 2.01
N VAL A 103 2.82 17.61 3.16
CA VAL A 103 1.37 17.53 3.30
C VAL A 103 0.85 18.82 3.90
N LEU A 104 -0.19 19.36 3.27
CA LEU A 104 -0.96 20.49 3.78
C LEU A 104 -2.33 19.99 4.21
N VAL A 105 -2.63 20.07 5.50
CA VAL A 105 -3.95 19.79 6.05
C VAL A 105 -4.65 21.12 6.26
N ARG A 106 -5.77 21.31 5.56
CA ARG A 106 -6.58 22.53 5.61
C ARG A 106 -7.83 22.33 6.44
N GLY A 107 -8.40 23.41 6.94
CA GLY A 107 -9.69 23.39 7.64
C GLY A 107 -9.61 22.67 8.98
N LEU A 108 -8.65 23.09 9.81
CA LEU A 108 -8.45 22.51 11.13
C LEU A 108 -9.73 22.65 11.98
N ALA A 109 -10.10 21.58 12.67
CA ALA A 109 -11.28 21.54 13.54
C ALA A 109 -11.14 22.36 14.84
N VAL A 110 -9.95 22.91 15.09
CA VAL A 110 -9.63 23.70 16.29
C VAL A 110 -8.87 24.98 15.89
N PRO A 111 -8.94 26.04 16.70
CA PRO A 111 -8.21 27.28 16.45
C PRO A 111 -6.69 27.05 16.37
N ALA A 112 -6.01 27.87 15.56
CA ALA A 112 -4.57 27.78 15.28
C ALA A 112 -3.69 27.62 16.53
N GLU A 113 -3.93 28.38 17.59
CA GLU A 113 -3.13 28.30 18.83
C GLU A 113 -3.26 26.93 19.52
N LYS A 114 -4.46 26.36 19.53
CA LYS A 114 -4.68 25.02 20.07
C LYS A 114 -4.08 23.95 19.15
N ALA A 115 -4.20 24.13 17.83
CA ALA A 115 -3.60 23.24 16.85
C ALA A 115 -2.06 23.18 16.99
N LYS A 116 -1.40 24.32 17.24
CA LYS A 116 0.06 24.39 17.47
C LYS A 116 0.49 23.50 18.62
N VAL A 117 -0.19 23.59 19.77
CA VAL A 117 0.12 22.79 20.97
C VAL A 117 -0.08 21.30 20.69
N ILE A 118 -1.23 20.92 20.10
CA ILE A 118 -1.53 19.52 19.77
C ILE A 118 -0.50 18.96 18.78
N ALA A 119 -0.20 19.70 17.72
CA ALA A 119 0.74 19.28 16.69
C ALA A 119 2.17 19.12 17.25
N ALA A 120 2.61 20.04 18.11
CA ALA A 120 3.91 19.96 18.77
C ALA A 120 4.02 18.73 19.68
N GLU A 121 3.00 18.46 20.49
CA GLU A 121 2.99 17.30 21.39
C GLU A 121 2.93 15.98 20.60
N THR A 122 2.07 15.88 19.59
CA THR A 122 2.04 14.70 18.69
C THR A 122 3.39 14.47 18.03
N ALA A 123 4.02 15.51 17.48
CA ALA A 123 5.35 15.40 16.87
C ALA A 123 6.41 14.94 17.88
N ARG A 124 6.36 15.43 19.13
CA ARG A 124 7.25 15.00 20.22
C ARG A 124 7.09 13.51 20.52
N GLN A 125 5.86 13.03 20.66
CA GLN A 125 5.57 11.61 20.92
C GLN A 125 6.05 10.71 19.78
N LEU A 126 5.83 11.13 18.53
CA LEU A 126 6.29 10.40 17.35
C LEU A 126 7.82 10.31 17.30
N ARG A 127 8.53 11.40 17.65
CA ARG A 127 10.00 11.40 17.73
C ARG A 127 10.52 10.48 18.82
N ILE A 128 9.91 10.49 20.02
CA ILE A 128 10.29 9.59 21.12
C ILE A 128 10.15 8.13 20.72
N ARG A 129 9.06 7.78 20.03
CA ARG A 129 8.81 6.41 19.54
C ARG A 129 9.61 6.07 18.28
N GLY A 130 10.31 7.02 17.68
CA GLY A 130 11.00 6.86 16.39
C GLY A 130 10.09 6.59 15.19
N GLY A 131 8.78 6.75 15.32
CA GLY A 131 7.82 6.34 14.29
C GLY A 131 6.36 6.33 14.74
N PHE A 132 5.51 5.80 13.86
CA PHE A 132 4.08 5.58 14.10
C PHE A 132 3.68 4.14 13.76
N ALA A 133 2.49 3.74 14.19
CA ALA A 133 1.93 2.42 13.87
C ALA A 133 1.75 2.26 12.36
N ASN A 134 2.40 1.24 11.78
CA ASN A 134 2.47 1.02 10.34
C ASN A 134 1.19 0.39 9.77
N PHE A 135 0.02 0.95 10.06
CA PHE A 135 -1.24 0.45 9.50
C PHE A 135 -1.26 0.54 7.98
N PHE A 136 -1.90 -0.43 7.33
CA PHE A 136 -2.34 -0.27 5.95
C PHE A 136 -3.44 0.78 5.90
N GLY A 137 -3.23 1.85 5.11
CA GLY A 137 -4.22 2.92 4.96
C GLY A 137 -5.46 2.50 4.15
N VAL A 138 -6.53 3.29 4.21
CA VAL A 138 -7.80 3.03 3.49
C VAL A 138 -7.62 2.81 1.99
N GLN A 139 -6.60 3.41 1.38
CA GLN A 139 -6.27 3.21 -0.04
C GLN A 139 -5.94 1.75 -0.36
N ARG A 140 -5.38 0.99 0.58
CA ARG A 140 -5.12 -0.45 0.43
C ARG A 140 -6.41 -1.23 0.28
N PHE A 141 -7.46 -0.77 0.94
CA PHE A 141 -8.77 -1.39 0.92
C PHE A 141 -9.64 -0.90 -0.24
N GLY A 142 -9.35 0.31 -0.73
CA GLY A 142 -10.04 1.02 -1.80
C GLY A 142 -10.60 2.34 -1.26
N SER A 143 -10.09 3.48 -1.73
CA SER A 143 -10.40 4.79 -1.13
C SER A 143 -11.88 5.21 -1.23
N VAL A 144 -12.55 4.82 -2.31
CA VAL A 144 -13.98 5.12 -2.53
C VAL A 144 -14.85 3.97 -2.04
N ARG A 145 -14.41 2.73 -2.32
CA ARG A 145 -15.09 1.50 -1.93
C ARG A 145 -14.08 0.60 -1.24
N PRO A 146 -14.00 0.60 0.10
CA PRO A 146 -13.07 -0.25 0.86
C PRO A 146 -13.54 -1.71 0.83
N ILE A 147 -13.46 -2.35 -0.34
CA ILE A 147 -14.09 -3.64 -0.62
C ILE A 147 -13.10 -4.79 -0.78
N THR A 148 -11.81 -4.49 -1.02
CA THR A 148 -10.84 -5.53 -1.42
C THR A 148 -10.66 -6.62 -0.36
N HIS A 149 -10.61 -6.25 0.92
CA HIS A 149 -10.51 -7.20 2.04
C HIS A 149 -11.78 -8.01 2.25
N VAL A 150 -12.96 -7.47 1.90
CA VAL A 150 -14.24 -8.19 1.97
C VAL A 150 -14.28 -9.27 0.89
N VAL A 151 -13.91 -8.93 -0.34
CA VAL A 151 -13.78 -9.92 -1.43
C VAL A 151 -12.71 -10.95 -1.09
N GLY A 152 -11.57 -10.52 -0.55
CA GLY A 152 -10.50 -11.41 -0.11
C GLY A 152 -10.93 -12.40 0.96
N ARG A 153 -11.72 -11.96 1.94
CA ARG A 153 -12.30 -12.80 2.99
C ARG A 153 -13.14 -13.93 2.41
N HIS A 154 -14.03 -13.61 1.46
CA HIS A 154 -14.86 -14.61 0.80
C HIS A 154 -14.02 -15.57 -0.06
N ILE A 155 -13.04 -15.08 -0.82
CA ILE A 155 -12.14 -15.91 -1.63
C ILE A 155 -11.38 -16.92 -0.76
N VAL A 156 -10.78 -16.46 0.35
CA VAL A 156 -10.00 -17.29 1.27
C VAL A 156 -10.87 -18.36 1.93
N ARG A 157 -12.18 -18.12 2.10
CA ARG A 157 -13.11 -19.11 2.66
C ARG A 157 -13.75 -20.04 1.62
N GLY A 158 -13.37 -19.92 0.34
CA GLY A 158 -14.01 -20.67 -0.75
C GLY A 158 -15.44 -20.20 -1.09
N GLU A 159 -15.86 -19.06 -0.55
CA GLU A 159 -17.18 -18.44 -0.75
C GLU A 159 -17.17 -17.61 -2.06
N PHE A 160 -16.92 -18.26 -3.20
CA PHE A 160 -16.66 -17.55 -4.46
C PHE A 160 -17.86 -16.78 -5.00
N ARG A 161 -19.09 -17.26 -4.77
CA ARG A 161 -20.30 -16.53 -5.15
C ARG A 161 -20.40 -15.22 -4.37
N GLU A 162 -20.20 -15.30 -3.06
CA GLU A 162 -20.21 -14.17 -2.15
C GLU A 162 -19.07 -13.18 -2.49
N ALA A 163 -17.91 -13.67 -2.92
CA ALA A 163 -16.82 -12.83 -3.40
C ALA A 163 -17.23 -12.03 -4.66
N VAL A 164 -17.92 -12.67 -5.60
CA VAL A 164 -18.46 -11.99 -6.79
C VAL A 164 -19.50 -10.95 -6.38
N ASP A 165 -20.48 -11.34 -5.56
CA ASP A 165 -21.58 -10.46 -5.14
C ASP A 165 -21.05 -9.28 -4.31
N ALA A 166 -20.06 -9.51 -3.44
CA ALA A 166 -19.36 -8.45 -2.72
C ALA A 166 -18.71 -7.43 -3.68
N TYR A 167 -18.19 -7.89 -4.81
CA TYR A 167 -17.53 -7.01 -5.78
C TYR A 167 -18.52 -6.26 -6.68
N VAL A 168 -19.54 -6.95 -7.22
CA VAL A 168 -20.45 -6.39 -8.24
C VAL A 168 -21.82 -5.93 -7.71
N ALA A 169 -22.24 -6.39 -6.54
CA ALA A 169 -23.59 -6.17 -6.01
C ALA A 169 -23.62 -5.60 -4.57
N ASN A 170 -22.48 -5.23 -3.97
CA ASN A 170 -22.48 -4.69 -2.61
C ASN A 170 -22.55 -3.14 -2.58
N PRO A 171 -23.70 -2.51 -2.28
CA PRO A 171 -23.76 -1.07 -2.14
C PRO A 171 -23.04 -0.60 -0.86
N ILE A 172 -22.16 0.40 -0.97
CA ILE A 172 -21.38 0.95 0.15
C ILE A 172 -21.73 2.42 0.36
N PRO A 173 -22.06 2.84 1.60
CA PRO A 173 -22.25 4.25 1.93
C PRO A 173 -21.07 5.12 1.49
N GLY A 174 -21.34 6.22 0.78
CA GLY A 174 -20.32 7.14 0.27
C GLY A 174 -19.90 6.90 -1.19
N GLU A 175 -20.34 5.81 -1.83
CA GLU A 175 -20.21 5.68 -3.29
C GLU A 175 -21.19 6.58 -4.04
N GLY A 176 -20.96 6.80 -5.35
CA GLY A 176 -21.82 7.64 -6.16
C GLY A 176 -23.27 7.11 -6.21
N PRO A 177 -24.31 7.97 -6.12
CA PRO A 177 -25.71 7.54 -6.02
C PRO A 177 -26.16 6.58 -7.14
N GLU A 178 -25.67 6.79 -8.35
CA GLU A 178 -25.92 5.90 -9.50
C GLU A 178 -25.38 4.49 -9.25
N SER A 179 -24.10 4.37 -8.86
CA SER A 179 -23.45 3.07 -8.61
C SER A 179 -24.06 2.35 -7.41
N TYR A 180 -24.40 3.11 -6.36
CA TYR A 180 -25.11 2.58 -5.20
C TYR A 180 -26.46 1.97 -5.60
N GLY A 181 -27.24 2.69 -6.41
CA GLY A 181 -28.54 2.23 -6.91
C GLY A 181 -28.44 0.98 -7.76
N ILE A 182 -27.46 0.92 -8.67
CA ILE A 182 -27.23 -0.25 -9.53
C ILE A 182 -26.87 -1.49 -8.71
N ARG A 183 -25.97 -1.36 -7.73
CA ARG A 183 -25.56 -2.46 -6.85
C ARG A 183 -26.71 -2.94 -5.98
N THR A 184 -27.47 -2.01 -5.42
CA THR A 184 -28.68 -2.31 -4.63
C THR A 184 -29.68 -3.10 -5.46
N ALA A 185 -30.01 -2.61 -6.67
CA ALA A 185 -30.93 -3.30 -7.56
C ALA A 185 -30.43 -4.69 -7.96
N LEU A 186 -29.15 -4.83 -8.29
CA LEU A 186 -28.57 -6.15 -8.63
C LEU A 186 -28.62 -7.11 -7.44
N ARG A 187 -28.27 -6.65 -6.23
CA ARG A 187 -28.34 -7.47 -5.00
C ARG A 187 -29.75 -7.97 -4.73
N ASP A 188 -30.74 -7.09 -4.86
CA ASP A 188 -32.10 -7.37 -4.45
C ASP A 188 -32.86 -8.20 -5.50
N THR A 189 -32.50 -8.09 -6.79
CA THR A 189 -33.22 -8.74 -7.90
C THR A 189 -32.47 -9.90 -8.56
N GLY A 190 -31.14 -9.92 -8.50
CA GLY A 190 -30.31 -10.83 -9.29
C GLY A 190 -30.37 -10.61 -10.81
N ASP A 191 -31.00 -9.53 -11.30
CA ASP A 191 -31.18 -9.26 -12.74
C ASP A 191 -29.88 -8.77 -13.40
N ILE A 192 -29.05 -9.73 -13.83
CA ILE A 192 -27.80 -9.49 -14.54
C ILE A 192 -28.01 -8.69 -15.84
N PRO A 193 -28.96 -9.03 -16.74
CA PRO A 193 -29.24 -8.22 -17.92
C PRO A 193 -29.54 -6.75 -17.63
N ALA A 194 -30.34 -6.46 -16.59
CA ALA A 194 -30.63 -5.08 -16.18
C ALA A 194 -29.37 -4.38 -15.65
N ALA A 195 -28.58 -5.06 -14.81
CA ALA A 195 -27.33 -4.51 -14.29
C ALA A 195 -26.31 -4.21 -15.41
N LEU A 196 -26.18 -5.07 -16.42
CA LEU A 196 -25.29 -4.84 -17.57
C LEU A 196 -25.68 -3.61 -18.39
N ARG A 197 -26.99 -3.32 -18.50
CA ARG A 197 -27.50 -2.09 -19.14
C ARG A 197 -27.25 -0.85 -18.28
N ALA A 198 -27.41 -0.98 -16.96
CA ALA A 198 -27.31 0.14 -16.03
C ALA A 198 -25.85 0.51 -15.70
N TYR A 199 -24.94 -0.46 -15.59
CA TYR A 199 -23.53 -0.20 -15.29
C TYR A 199 -22.85 0.66 -16.38
N PRO A 200 -22.18 1.77 -16.02
CA PRO A 200 -21.48 2.62 -16.97
C PRO A 200 -20.39 1.86 -17.73
N LYS A 201 -20.06 2.31 -18.95
CA LYS A 201 -19.03 1.67 -19.79
C LYS A 201 -17.63 1.67 -19.14
N SER A 202 -17.37 2.57 -18.21
CA SER A 202 -16.11 2.65 -17.45
C SER A 202 -15.94 1.52 -16.42
N TYR A 203 -17.00 0.81 -16.04
CA TYR A 203 -16.99 -0.27 -15.05
C TYR A 203 -16.63 -1.61 -15.71
N GLY A 204 -15.47 -1.65 -16.38
CA GLY A 204 -15.06 -2.78 -17.22
C GLY A 204 -14.93 -4.09 -16.45
N PHE A 205 -14.50 -4.04 -15.19
CA PHE A 205 -14.31 -5.22 -14.35
C PHE A 205 -15.65 -5.83 -13.90
N GLU A 206 -16.57 -5.00 -13.38
CA GLU A 206 -17.90 -5.45 -13.01
C GLU A 206 -18.65 -6.02 -14.22
N LYS A 207 -18.59 -5.35 -15.37
CA LYS A 207 -19.24 -5.84 -16.59
C LYS A 207 -18.61 -7.14 -17.10
N ALA A 208 -17.29 -7.34 -16.96
CA ALA A 208 -16.64 -8.59 -17.34
C ALA A 208 -17.16 -9.78 -16.54
N ILE A 209 -17.28 -9.62 -15.20
CA ILE A 209 -17.88 -10.63 -14.32
C ILE A 209 -19.33 -10.90 -14.71
N LEU A 210 -20.14 -9.85 -14.86
CA LEU A 210 -21.57 -9.98 -15.16
C LEU A 210 -21.82 -10.61 -16.53
N ASN A 211 -21.01 -10.31 -17.55
CA ASN A 211 -21.10 -10.97 -18.85
C ASN A 211 -20.80 -12.48 -18.76
N HIS A 212 -19.82 -12.88 -17.94
CA HIS A 212 -19.54 -14.29 -17.69
C HIS A 212 -20.75 -14.97 -17.03
N LEU A 213 -21.27 -14.39 -15.95
CA LEU A 213 -22.42 -14.95 -15.23
C LEU A 213 -23.71 -14.96 -16.05
N ALA A 214 -23.88 -14.05 -17.02
CA ALA A 214 -25.03 -14.09 -17.92
C ALA A 214 -25.05 -15.36 -18.81
N THR A 215 -23.89 -15.96 -19.05
CA THR A 215 -23.75 -17.19 -19.86
C THR A 215 -23.50 -18.43 -19.01
N HIS A 216 -22.86 -18.28 -17.85
CA HIS A 216 -22.53 -19.35 -16.92
C HIS A 216 -22.95 -18.94 -15.49
N PRO A 217 -24.26 -19.00 -15.16
CA PRO A 217 -24.80 -18.43 -13.92
C PRO A 217 -24.15 -18.95 -12.64
N ASP A 218 -23.74 -20.21 -12.63
CA ASP A 218 -23.20 -20.90 -11.45
C ASP A 218 -21.66 -20.89 -11.38
N ASP A 219 -20.98 -20.33 -12.39
CA ASP A 219 -19.51 -20.33 -12.47
C ASP A 219 -18.89 -19.05 -11.89
N ALA A 220 -18.99 -18.90 -10.57
CA ALA A 220 -18.42 -17.76 -9.85
C ALA A 220 -16.88 -17.70 -9.97
N VAL A 221 -16.21 -18.85 -9.97
CA VAL A 221 -14.75 -18.95 -10.15
C VAL A 221 -14.34 -18.43 -11.53
N GLY A 222 -15.02 -18.89 -12.59
CA GLY A 222 -14.78 -18.40 -13.94
C GLY A 222 -15.08 -16.92 -14.12
N ALA A 223 -16.09 -16.40 -13.40
CA ALA A 223 -16.40 -14.97 -13.38
C ALA A 223 -15.26 -14.15 -12.75
N LEU A 224 -14.71 -14.59 -11.61
CA LEU A 224 -13.54 -13.96 -10.99
C LEU A 224 -12.30 -14.03 -11.89
N ARG A 225 -12.09 -15.15 -12.59
CA ARG A 225 -10.97 -15.32 -13.54
C ARG A 225 -11.00 -14.35 -14.73
N GLN A 226 -12.12 -13.65 -14.98
CA GLN A 226 -12.17 -12.57 -15.96
C GLN A 226 -11.38 -11.32 -15.51
N LEU A 227 -11.12 -11.19 -14.21
CA LEU A 227 -10.35 -10.08 -13.67
C LEU A 227 -8.85 -10.25 -13.94
N PRO A 228 -8.10 -9.15 -14.07
CA PRO A 228 -6.65 -9.22 -14.13
C PRO A 228 -6.07 -9.91 -12.89
N PHE A 229 -5.08 -10.78 -13.09
CA PHE A 229 -4.43 -11.53 -12.02
C PHE A 229 -4.00 -10.66 -10.81
N ASN A 230 -3.41 -9.48 -11.08
CA ASN A 230 -2.97 -8.57 -10.02
C ASN A 230 -4.12 -8.04 -9.14
N LEU A 231 -5.34 -7.92 -9.69
CA LEU A 231 -6.53 -7.52 -8.95
C LEU A 231 -7.00 -8.66 -8.04
N LEU A 232 -7.02 -9.90 -8.53
CA LEU A 232 -7.36 -11.07 -7.72
C LEU A 232 -6.38 -11.23 -6.54
N LEU A 233 -5.08 -11.08 -6.81
CA LEU A 233 -4.05 -11.12 -5.77
C LEU A 233 -4.23 -9.99 -4.75
N MET A 234 -4.67 -8.80 -5.20
CA MET A 234 -4.95 -7.68 -4.30
C MET A 234 -6.09 -7.97 -3.32
N PHE A 235 -7.07 -8.79 -3.67
CA PHE A 235 -8.14 -9.17 -2.73
C PHE A 235 -7.60 -10.00 -1.57
N VAL A 236 -6.85 -11.07 -1.86
CA VAL A 236 -6.23 -11.94 -0.84
C VAL A 236 -5.30 -11.11 0.05
N HIS A 237 -4.44 -10.29 -0.55
CA HIS A 237 -3.56 -9.40 0.21
C HIS A 237 -4.32 -8.32 0.99
N GLY A 238 -5.49 -7.89 0.51
CA GLY A 238 -6.37 -6.98 1.22
C GLY A 238 -6.86 -7.60 2.52
N TYR A 239 -7.23 -8.89 2.52
CA TYR A 239 -7.65 -9.57 3.73
C TYR A 239 -6.49 -9.77 4.72
N GLN A 240 -5.28 -10.10 4.24
CA GLN A 240 -4.07 -10.13 5.08
C GLN A 240 -3.78 -8.76 5.72
N SER A 241 -3.91 -7.68 4.94
CA SER A 241 -3.77 -6.30 5.44
C SER A 241 -4.80 -5.96 6.52
N TYR A 242 -6.03 -6.46 6.40
CA TYR A 242 -7.08 -6.29 7.40
C TYR A 242 -6.73 -7.01 8.72
N LEU A 243 -6.32 -8.28 8.65
CA LEU A 243 -5.90 -9.05 9.82
C LEU A 243 -4.70 -8.38 10.52
N PHE A 244 -3.70 -7.95 9.75
CA PHE A 244 -2.53 -7.23 10.27
C PHE A 244 -2.94 -5.95 11.03
N ASN A 245 -3.86 -5.15 10.47
CA ASN A 245 -4.34 -3.95 11.14
C ASN A 245 -5.06 -4.29 12.45
N ARG A 246 -5.85 -5.36 12.51
CA ARG A 246 -6.49 -5.83 13.75
C ARG A 246 -5.48 -6.28 14.79
N ILE A 247 -4.47 -7.05 14.40
CA ILE A 247 -3.37 -7.51 15.26
C ILE A 247 -2.61 -6.33 15.86
N LEU A 248 -2.21 -5.35 15.03
CA LEU A 248 -1.51 -4.17 15.49
C LEU A 248 -2.36 -3.33 16.45
N SER A 249 -3.67 -3.19 16.16
CA SER A 249 -4.60 -2.49 17.05
C SER A 249 -4.73 -3.20 18.40
N GLU A 250 -4.84 -4.52 18.40
CA GLU A 250 -4.96 -5.33 19.60
C GLU A 250 -3.68 -5.30 20.45
N ARG A 251 -2.50 -5.35 19.83
CA ARG A 251 -1.21 -5.15 20.52
C ARG A 251 -1.17 -3.82 21.26
N MET A 252 -1.52 -2.73 20.56
CA MET A 252 -1.56 -1.40 21.17
C MET A 252 -2.63 -1.32 22.28
N ARG A 253 -3.77 -1.98 22.12
CA ARG A 253 -4.85 -2.02 23.13
C ARG A 253 -4.42 -2.73 24.41
N ARG A 254 -3.59 -3.77 24.32
CA ARG A 254 -2.98 -4.46 25.47
C ARG A 254 -1.81 -3.69 26.09
N GLY A 255 -1.44 -2.53 25.53
CA GLY A 255 -0.37 -1.69 26.05
C GLY A 255 1.04 -2.13 25.66
N LEU A 256 1.17 -3.10 24.73
CA LEU A 256 2.48 -3.53 24.26
C LEU A 256 3.09 -2.45 23.36
N PRO A 257 4.40 -2.15 23.52
CA PRO A 257 5.06 -1.14 22.71
C PRO A 257 5.19 -1.61 21.25
N ILE A 258 5.19 -0.63 20.33
CA ILE A 258 5.43 -0.87 18.90
C ILE A 258 6.86 -0.52 18.45
N HIS A 259 7.58 0.27 19.25
CA HIS A 259 8.89 0.83 18.92
C HIS A 259 10.06 0.00 19.48
N GLU A 260 9.78 -0.86 20.46
CA GLU A 260 10.72 -1.76 21.08
C GLU A 260 10.10 -3.16 21.19
N PRO A 261 10.91 -4.22 21.11
CA PRO A 261 10.43 -5.58 21.23
C PRO A 261 10.11 -5.94 22.68
N VAL A 262 9.25 -6.95 22.85
CA VAL A 262 9.07 -7.68 24.12
C VAL A 262 9.44 -9.15 23.93
N ALA A 263 9.68 -9.88 25.02
CA ALA A 263 9.94 -11.31 24.94
C ALA A 263 8.77 -12.03 24.24
N GLY A 264 9.09 -12.91 23.29
CA GLY A 264 8.14 -13.58 22.41
C GLY A 264 7.96 -12.90 21.05
N ASP A 265 8.39 -11.66 20.86
CA ASP A 265 8.33 -11.03 19.54
C ASP A 265 9.22 -11.74 18.50
N LEU A 266 8.83 -11.57 17.24
CA LEU A 266 9.69 -11.81 16.08
C LEU A 266 10.09 -10.45 15.49
N VAL A 267 11.40 -10.21 15.36
CA VAL A 267 11.91 -9.00 14.71
C VAL A 267 12.49 -9.30 13.34
N LEU A 268 12.36 -8.34 12.43
CA LEU A 268 12.96 -8.36 11.10
C LEU A 268 14.30 -7.63 11.17
N PRO A 269 15.44 -8.25 10.82
CA PRO A 269 16.72 -7.56 10.74
C PRO A 269 16.80 -6.67 9.49
N ALA A 270 17.77 -5.75 9.46
CA ALA A 270 18.08 -4.99 8.26
C ALA A 270 18.78 -5.84 7.19
N ASP A 271 18.34 -5.70 5.95
CA ASP A 271 19.00 -6.20 4.75
C ASP A 271 20.24 -5.35 4.39
N LYS A 272 20.91 -5.68 3.28
CA LYS A 272 22.09 -4.94 2.79
C LYS A 272 21.80 -3.48 2.43
N SER A 273 20.53 -3.15 2.17
CA SER A 273 20.05 -1.81 1.84
C SER A 273 19.56 -1.03 3.08
N GLY A 274 19.65 -1.63 4.27
CA GLY A 274 19.18 -1.01 5.51
C GLY A 274 17.66 -1.02 5.66
N LEU A 275 16.95 -1.89 4.94
CA LEU A 275 15.49 -2.06 4.99
C LEU A 275 15.12 -3.36 5.70
N PRO A 276 13.88 -3.53 6.20
CA PRO A 276 13.46 -4.77 6.84
C PRO A 276 13.55 -5.97 5.88
N ASP A 277 14.34 -6.99 6.27
CA ASP A 277 14.40 -8.29 5.61
C ASP A 277 13.23 -9.15 6.10
N ARG A 278 12.26 -9.38 5.21
CA ARG A 278 11.02 -10.12 5.54
C ARG A 278 11.14 -11.63 5.39
N ASP A 279 12.27 -12.10 4.86
CA ASP A 279 12.54 -13.53 4.69
C ASP A 279 13.30 -14.11 5.90
N ARG A 280 13.69 -13.25 6.85
CA ARG A 280 14.44 -13.63 8.04
C ARG A 280 13.81 -13.03 9.29
N THR A 281 13.67 -13.85 10.32
CA THR A 281 13.17 -13.46 11.63
C THR A 281 14.21 -13.74 12.69
N ILE A 282 14.14 -12.99 13.79
CA ILE A 282 14.92 -13.24 15.00
C ILE A 282 13.94 -13.34 16.16
N ASP A 283 13.94 -14.47 16.84
CA ASP A 283 13.20 -14.69 18.08
C ASP A 283 13.72 -13.79 19.20
N VAL A 284 12.81 -13.06 19.84
CA VAL A 284 13.12 -12.28 21.04
C VAL A 284 12.84 -13.12 22.27
N THR A 285 13.89 -13.39 23.04
CA THR A 285 13.86 -14.12 24.30
C THR A 285 14.32 -13.20 25.43
N CYS A 286 14.09 -13.59 26.69
CA CYS A 286 14.58 -12.82 27.83
C CYS A 286 16.11 -12.61 27.76
N ASP A 287 16.86 -13.60 27.25
CA ASP A 287 18.32 -13.57 27.20
C ASP A 287 18.88 -12.58 26.15
N ASN A 288 18.14 -12.32 25.08
CA ASN A 288 18.59 -11.47 23.99
C ASN A 288 17.85 -10.13 23.87
N LEU A 289 16.83 -9.90 24.72
CA LEU A 289 15.91 -8.77 24.65
C LEU A 289 16.63 -7.42 24.57
N GLU A 290 17.53 -7.12 25.51
CA GLU A 290 18.24 -5.84 25.55
C GLU A 290 19.06 -5.59 24.29
N ARG A 291 19.73 -6.64 23.78
CA ARG A 291 20.52 -6.57 22.54
C ARG A 291 19.63 -6.30 21.34
N VAL A 292 18.48 -6.97 21.24
CA VAL A 292 17.54 -6.78 20.12
C VAL A 292 16.90 -5.39 20.20
N ALA A 293 16.51 -4.93 21.40
CA ALA A 293 15.99 -3.59 21.62
C ALA A 293 16.99 -2.51 21.19
N GLY A 294 18.28 -2.66 21.53
CA GLY A 294 19.34 -1.79 21.03
C GLY A 294 19.41 -1.74 19.50
N ARG A 295 19.26 -2.88 18.82
CA ARG A 295 19.22 -2.94 17.35
C ARG A 295 17.98 -2.27 16.76
N CYS A 296 16.84 -2.34 17.43
CA CYS A 296 15.63 -1.60 17.05
C CYS A 296 15.84 -0.08 17.18
N HIS A 297 16.43 0.39 18.27
CA HIS A 297 16.76 1.81 18.46
C HIS A 297 17.76 2.33 17.43
N GLU A 298 18.72 1.50 17.01
CA GLU A 298 19.67 1.82 15.94
C GLU A 298 19.06 1.78 14.53
N GLY A 299 17.78 1.39 14.38
CA GLY A 299 17.13 1.21 13.08
C GLY A 299 17.72 0.05 12.26
N LYS A 300 18.22 -0.99 12.94
CA LYS A 300 18.81 -2.21 12.35
C LYS A 300 17.94 -3.45 12.52
N ALA A 301 16.82 -3.32 13.21
CA ALA A 301 15.80 -4.35 13.35
C ALA A 301 14.42 -3.71 13.60
N TRP A 302 13.33 -4.42 13.28
CA TRP A 302 11.96 -3.93 13.49
C TRP A 302 11.07 -5.00 14.11
N VAL A 303 10.31 -4.63 15.12
CA VAL A 303 9.21 -5.47 15.63
C VAL A 303 8.23 -5.73 14.49
N SER A 304 7.73 -6.95 14.39
CA SER A 304 6.86 -7.37 13.29
C SER A 304 5.59 -8.07 13.77
N ALA A 305 4.58 -8.05 12.92
CA ALA A 305 3.37 -8.84 13.05
C ALA A 305 3.15 -9.67 11.80
N ILE A 306 2.46 -10.80 11.96
CA ILE A 306 2.17 -11.72 10.86
C ILE A 306 1.23 -11.10 9.80
N LEU A 307 1.57 -11.32 8.54
CA LEU A 307 0.63 -11.32 7.42
C LEU A 307 0.21 -12.76 7.19
N PHE A 308 -0.90 -13.15 7.81
CA PHE A 308 -1.33 -14.55 7.90
C PHE A 308 -1.51 -15.20 6.52
N GLY A 309 -1.14 -16.47 6.40
CA GLY A 309 -1.20 -17.25 5.16
C GLY A 309 -1.09 -18.74 5.45
N SER A 310 -0.78 -19.53 4.42
CA SER A 310 -0.77 -21.00 4.54
C SER A 310 0.37 -21.58 5.37
N GLU A 311 1.41 -20.81 5.64
CA GLU A 311 2.55 -21.22 6.45
C GLU A 311 2.86 -20.15 7.50
N PRO A 312 1.98 -19.99 8.52
CA PRO A 312 2.09 -18.89 9.45
C PRO A 312 3.24 -19.10 10.43
N GLU A 313 4.12 -18.12 10.51
CA GLU A 313 5.14 -18.02 11.55
C GLU A 313 4.62 -17.09 12.65
N PHE A 314 3.98 -17.66 13.67
CA PHE A 314 3.46 -16.91 14.81
C PHE A 314 4.57 -16.52 15.78
N ALA A 315 4.44 -15.34 16.37
CA ALA A 315 5.25 -14.95 17.52
C ALA A 315 4.99 -15.85 18.74
N GLY A 316 5.88 -15.78 19.73
CA GLY A 316 5.74 -16.40 21.05
C GLY A 316 5.05 -15.49 22.07
N GLY A 317 4.83 -16.01 23.28
CA GLY A 317 4.32 -15.23 24.41
C GLY A 317 3.01 -14.48 24.14
N GLU A 318 2.87 -13.30 24.73
CA GLU A 318 1.71 -12.42 24.53
C GLU A 318 1.57 -11.89 23.10
N PRO A 319 2.65 -11.47 22.38
CA PRO A 319 2.55 -11.13 20.95
C PRO A 319 1.92 -12.25 20.11
N GLY A 320 2.35 -13.49 20.35
CA GLY A 320 1.80 -14.68 19.69
C GLY A 320 0.34 -14.96 20.03
N GLN A 321 -0.07 -14.72 21.28
CA GLN A 321 -1.47 -14.85 21.69
C GLN A 321 -2.35 -13.85 20.95
N ILE A 322 -1.93 -12.58 20.85
CA ILE A 322 -2.64 -11.55 20.08
C ILE A 322 -2.83 -11.99 18.62
N GLU A 323 -1.76 -12.47 17.96
CA GLU A 323 -1.83 -12.93 16.57
C GLU A 323 -2.83 -14.08 16.40
N LYS A 324 -2.75 -15.09 17.27
CA LYS A 324 -3.63 -16.27 17.24
C LYS A 324 -5.08 -15.92 17.54
N GLU A 325 -5.34 -15.06 18.53
CA GLU A 325 -6.69 -14.66 18.91
C GLU A 325 -7.40 -13.89 17.79
N VAL A 326 -6.69 -12.99 17.09
CA VAL A 326 -7.28 -12.26 15.95
C VAL A 326 -7.61 -13.23 14.80
N VAL A 327 -6.70 -14.13 14.45
CA VAL A 327 -6.93 -15.15 13.41
C VAL A 327 -8.09 -16.07 13.80
N ALA A 328 -8.12 -16.55 15.04
CA ALA A 328 -9.19 -17.40 15.56
C ALA A 328 -10.55 -16.70 15.59
N SER A 329 -10.59 -15.39 15.87
CA SER A 329 -11.83 -14.60 15.83
C SER A 329 -12.46 -14.52 14.43
N GLU A 330 -11.67 -14.78 13.38
CA GLU A 330 -12.15 -14.90 12.00
C GLU A 330 -12.37 -16.36 11.57
N GLY A 331 -12.18 -17.33 12.47
CA GLY A 331 -12.36 -18.75 12.18
C GLY A 331 -11.38 -19.32 11.15
N LEU A 332 -10.23 -18.67 10.95
CA LEU A 332 -9.30 -19.02 9.88
C LEU A 332 -8.36 -20.15 10.26
N GLN A 333 -8.05 -20.99 9.26
CA GLN A 333 -6.99 -21.99 9.28
C GLN A 333 -5.94 -21.66 8.21
N PRO A 334 -4.69 -22.15 8.35
CA PRO A 334 -3.66 -21.91 7.34
C PRO A 334 -4.08 -22.36 5.93
N ASN A 335 -4.74 -23.52 5.82
CA ASN A 335 -5.16 -24.08 4.53
C ASN A 335 -6.15 -23.19 3.76
N ASP A 336 -6.86 -22.28 4.43
CA ASP A 336 -7.79 -21.35 3.77
C ASP A 336 -7.05 -20.41 2.79
N PHE A 337 -5.76 -20.14 3.02
CA PHE A 337 -4.94 -19.34 2.11
C PHE A 337 -4.34 -20.14 0.94
N ILE A 338 -4.66 -21.43 0.85
CA ILE A 338 -4.44 -22.26 -0.34
C ILE A 338 -5.76 -22.25 -1.11
N ILE A 339 -5.76 -21.73 -2.33
CA ILE A 339 -6.98 -21.53 -3.14
C ILE A 339 -6.86 -22.40 -4.41
N PRO A 340 -7.23 -23.69 -4.36
CA PRO A 340 -7.05 -24.62 -5.48
C PRO A 340 -7.76 -24.20 -6.77
N GLU A 341 -8.87 -23.48 -6.65
CA GLU A 341 -9.65 -22.96 -7.77
C GLU A 341 -8.90 -21.86 -8.52
N ILE A 342 -8.03 -21.12 -7.84
CA ILE A 342 -7.17 -20.09 -8.46
C ILE A 342 -5.79 -20.17 -7.81
N PRO A 343 -4.97 -21.22 -8.10
CA PRO A 343 -3.77 -21.52 -7.30
C PRO A 343 -2.79 -20.37 -7.19
N ARG A 344 -2.68 -19.56 -8.25
CA ARG A 344 -1.75 -18.43 -8.33
C ARG A 344 -2.04 -17.28 -7.35
N ILE A 345 -3.21 -17.23 -6.73
CA ILE A 345 -3.53 -16.21 -5.70
C ILE A 345 -3.42 -16.75 -4.27
N SER A 346 -3.06 -18.03 -4.10
CA SER A 346 -2.71 -18.58 -2.79
C SER A 346 -1.53 -17.82 -2.19
N SER A 347 -1.50 -17.68 -0.87
CA SER A 347 -0.46 -16.92 -0.17
C SER A 347 0.10 -17.69 1.01
N ARG A 348 1.43 -17.89 1.03
CA ARG A 348 2.14 -18.50 2.17
C ARG A 348 2.08 -17.64 3.43
N GLY A 349 1.85 -16.34 3.27
CA GLY A 349 2.01 -15.37 4.35
C GLY A 349 3.45 -14.90 4.46
N THR A 350 3.68 -13.94 5.35
CA THR A 350 4.99 -13.34 5.64
C THR A 350 4.89 -12.57 6.96
N ARG A 351 5.90 -11.78 7.31
CA ARG A 351 5.85 -10.83 8.42
C ARG A 351 6.10 -9.41 7.93
N ARG A 352 5.53 -8.44 8.63
CA ARG A 352 5.66 -7.02 8.32
C ARG A 352 5.95 -6.22 9.57
N GLU A 353 6.86 -5.25 9.43
CA GLU A 353 7.21 -4.30 10.47
C GLU A 353 5.99 -3.50 10.95
N ILE A 354 5.78 -3.43 12.28
CA ILE A 354 4.61 -2.77 12.89
C ILE A 354 4.81 -1.27 13.14
N LEU A 355 6.06 -0.80 13.07
CA LEU A 355 6.43 0.60 13.18
C LEU A 355 6.92 1.12 11.83
N ALA A 356 6.34 2.23 11.37
CA ALA A 356 6.86 2.99 10.25
C ALA A 356 7.83 4.06 10.81
N PRO A 357 9.14 3.97 10.51
CA PRO A 357 10.09 4.95 10.98
C PRO A 357 9.84 6.29 10.31
N ILE A 358 10.03 7.37 11.07
CA ILE A 358 9.99 8.74 10.54
C ILE A 358 11.39 9.32 10.49
N ARG A 359 11.71 10.06 9.41
CA ARG A 359 12.92 10.87 9.30
C ARG A 359 12.54 12.31 8.92
N ASP A 360 13.31 13.27 9.43
CA ASP A 360 13.14 14.70 9.13
C ASP A 360 11.70 15.20 9.31
N LEU A 361 11.03 14.82 10.41
CA LEU A 361 9.67 15.27 10.70
C LEU A 361 9.69 16.75 11.12
N GLU A 362 9.21 17.61 10.21
CA GLU A 362 8.94 19.02 10.45
C GLU A 362 7.43 19.25 10.51
N VAL A 363 7.00 20.01 11.50
CA VAL A 363 5.59 20.29 11.76
C VAL A 363 5.44 21.77 12.09
N SER A 364 4.54 22.45 11.40
CA SER A 364 4.20 23.83 11.69
C SER A 364 2.73 24.09 11.42
N VAL A 365 2.15 25.03 12.17
CA VAL A 365 0.79 25.54 11.93
C VAL A 365 0.90 26.99 11.51
N VAL A 366 0.39 27.32 10.34
CA VAL A 366 0.45 28.65 9.74
C VAL A 366 -0.97 29.06 9.38
N GLY A 367 -1.49 30.09 10.05
CA GLY A 367 -2.93 30.40 9.99
C GLY A 367 -3.76 29.21 10.45
N ASP A 368 -4.72 28.80 9.64
CA ASP A 368 -5.63 27.67 9.91
C ASP A 368 -5.21 26.36 9.22
N ASP A 369 -3.94 26.29 8.77
CA ASP A 369 -3.40 25.14 8.06
C ASP A 369 -2.26 24.48 8.85
N LEU A 370 -2.23 23.14 8.83
CA LEU A 370 -1.14 22.32 9.36
C LEU A 370 -0.25 21.86 8.21
N HIS A 371 1.03 22.20 8.31
CA HIS A 371 2.08 21.80 7.39
C HIS A 371 2.91 20.66 8.01
N LEU A 372 3.03 19.57 7.26
CA LEU A 372 3.85 18.41 7.62
C LEU A 372 4.88 18.15 6.53
N SER A 373 6.15 18.02 6.89
CA SER A 373 7.21 17.51 6.02
C SER A 373 7.86 16.32 6.70
N VAL A 374 8.05 15.22 5.97
CA VAL A 374 8.56 13.97 6.54
C VAL A 374 9.11 13.06 5.45
N GLU A 375 10.12 12.26 5.76
CA GLU A 375 10.55 11.12 4.97
C GLU A 375 10.02 9.81 5.56
N LEU A 376 9.44 8.97 4.70
CA LEU A 376 8.93 7.64 5.05
C LEU A 376 9.55 6.59 4.15
N THR A 377 9.84 5.41 4.70
CA THR A 377 10.29 4.25 3.94
C THR A 377 9.20 3.73 2.99
N ARG A 378 9.61 2.96 1.97
CA ARG A 378 8.65 2.27 1.08
C ARG A 378 7.68 1.40 1.90
N GLY A 379 6.40 1.40 1.51
CA GLY A 379 5.36 0.61 2.17
C GLY A 379 4.72 1.25 3.42
N ALA A 380 5.25 2.41 3.87
CA ALA A 380 4.57 3.26 4.84
C ALA A 380 3.59 4.21 4.14
N TYR A 381 2.48 4.54 4.82
CA TYR A 381 1.42 5.37 4.28
C TYR A 381 1.42 6.74 4.96
N ALA A 382 1.58 7.81 4.18
CA ALA A 382 1.53 9.18 4.71
C ALA A 382 0.17 9.49 5.36
N THR A 383 -0.92 8.89 4.88
CA THR A 383 -2.25 9.03 5.50
C THR A 383 -2.31 8.46 6.91
N SER A 384 -1.61 7.36 7.18
CA SER A 384 -1.51 6.80 8.54
C SER A 384 -0.77 7.75 9.48
N LEU A 385 0.26 8.45 9.01
CA LEU A 385 0.93 9.51 9.79
C LEU A 385 0.02 10.72 10.01
N VAL A 386 -0.63 11.22 8.95
CA VAL A 386 -1.53 12.39 9.04
C VAL A 386 -2.64 12.13 10.04
N ARG A 387 -3.18 10.90 10.09
CA ARG A 387 -4.18 10.48 11.07
C ARG A 387 -3.72 10.64 12.52
N GLU A 388 -2.43 10.51 12.80
CA GLU A 388 -1.91 10.78 14.16
C GLU A 388 -2.04 12.24 14.58
N PHE A 389 -2.06 13.17 13.61
CA PHE A 389 -2.28 14.59 13.87
C PHE A 389 -3.76 14.97 13.84
N THR A 390 -4.51 14.48 12.85
CA THR A 390 -5.90 14.91 12.63
C THR A 390 -6.89 14.17 13.52
N LYS A 391 -6.57 12.93 13.92
CA LYS A 391 -7.47 12.00 14.61
C LYS A 391 -8.84 11.84 13.91
N SER A 392 -8.86 12.10 12.61
CA SER A 392 -10.03 11.91 11.74
C SER A 392 -10.14 10.45 11.32
N GLU A 393 -11.36 10.01 11.04
CA GLU A 393 -11.62 8.68 10.47
C GLU A 393 -11.04 8.51 9.06
#